data_AF-A0AAV4DZL2-F1
#
_entry.id   AF-A0AAV4DZL2-F1
#
_cell.length_a   1.000
_cell.length_b   1.000
_cell.length_c   1.000
_cell.angle_alpha   90.00
_cell.angle_beta   90.00
_cell.angle_gamma   90.00
#
_symmetry.space_group_name_H-M   'P 1'
#
loop_
_entity.id
_entity.type
_entity.pdbx_description
1 polymer ?
#
loop_
_entity_poly.entity_id
_entity_poly.type
_entity_poly.pdbx_seq_one_letter_code
_entity_poly.pdbx_strand_id
1 'polypeptide(L)'
;MHKEQFQLEISNRSNALEENKPTIETFRKRMEEEAERFGKNGKDKPNEKLEENMEIERLDEKRKTLKKKEGKTTAEKIEYTELNKLVKKKRRTRKHRKRKEEIEKIIVDGRGPKETYKGGARKKISCMIKENGESTTATDEIITICQTFYRKLYEQTTRDQPMTLTSSPDKEEIPPILEEEVKETLDEMKKKKAPGNDGITSDVMKIGGRGSQVIN
;
A
#
# COMPACT_ATOMS: atom_id res chain seq x y z
N MET A 1 61.44 25.46 43.47
CA MET A 1 60.26 25.36 44.35
C MET A 1 58.94 25.04 43.62
N HIS A 2 58.64 25.57 42.42
CA HIS A 2 57.34 25.31 41.75
C HIS A 2 57.16 23.89 41.16
N LYS A 3 58.23 23.23 40.71
CA LYS A 3 58.14 21.86 40.13
C LYS A 3 57.76 20.80 41.16
N GLU A 4 58.27 20.92 42.38
CA GLU A 4 58.01 19.96 43.46
C GLU A 4 56.57 20.08 43.97
N GLN A 5 56.06 21.31 44.09
CA GLN A 5 54.65 21.55 44.43
C GLN A 5 53.71 20.97 43.36
N PHE A 6 54.04 21.15 42.08
CA PHE A 6 53.26 20.57 40.99
C PHE A 6 53.28 19.04 41.00
N GLN A 7 54.45 18.42 41.22
CA GLN A 7 54.52 16.95 41.32
C GLN A 7 53.78 16.42 42.55
N LEU A 8 53.84 17.12 43.68
CA LEU A 8 53.09 16.76 44.88
C LEU A 8 51.58 16.85 44.66
N GLU A 9 51.12 17.89 43.95
CA GLU A 9 49.71 18.06 43.58
C GLU A 9 49.21 16.97 42.64
N ILE A 10 50.01 16.60 41.63
CA ILE A 10 49.70 15.48 40.72
C ILE A 10 49.63 14.17 41.51
N SER A 11 50.59 13.91 42.39
CA SER A 11 50.66 12.69 43.21
C SER A 11 49.46 12.57 44.16
N ASN A 12 49.10 13.67 44.82
CA ASN A 12 47.94 13.72 45.71
C ASN A 12 46.63 13.49 44.94
N ARG A 13 46.51 14.07 43.74
CA ARG A 13 45.33 13.89 42.88
C ARG A 13 45.22 12.47 42.34
N SER A 14 46.34 11.83 41.99
CA SER A 14 46.32 10.42 41.56
C SER A 14 45.95 9.48 42.70
N ASN A 15 46.46 9.69 43.92
CA ASN A 15 46.13 8.84 45.07
C ASN A 15 44.64 8.92 45.44
N ALA A 16 44.04 10.12 45.42
CA ALA A 16 42.61 10.28 45.68
C ALA A 16 41.70 9.56 44.66
N LEU A 17 42.19 9.36 43.43
CA LEU A 17 41.50 8.60 42.39
C LEU A 17 41.68 7.09 42.54
N GLU A 18 42.74 6.63 43.22
CA GLU A 18 42.95 5.20 43.50
C GLU A 18 42.12 4.71 44.69
N GLU A 19 41.97 5.53 45.73
CA GLU A 19 41.17 5.20 46.92
C GLU A 19 39.65 5.09 46.63
N ASN A 20 39.17 5.68 45.53
CA ASN A 20 37.77 5.65 45.10
C ASN A 20 37.55 4.90 43.77
N LYS A 21 38.36 3.91 43.44
CA LYS A 21 38.04 3.00 42.33
C LYS A 21 36.85 2.13 42.75
N PRO A 22 35.68 2.23 42.10
CA PRO A 22 34.57 1.36 42.42
C PRO A 22 34.99 -0.08 42.14
N THR A 23 35.07 -0.90 43.20
CA THR A 23 35.32 -2.33 43.07
C THR A 23 34.27 -2.95 42.16
N ILE A 24 34.62 -3.98 41.39
CA ILE A 24 33.72 -4.70 40.48
C ILE A 24 32.39 -5.04 41.18
N GLU A 25 32.44 -5.35 42.46
CA GLU A 25 31.31 -5.66 43.32
C GLU A 25 30.34 -4.47 43.54
N THR A 26 30.89 -3.26 43.72
CA THR A 26 30.08 -2.03 43.81
C THR A 26 29.42 -1.70 42.47
N PHE A 27 30.09 -2.01 41.36
CA PHE A 27 29.53 -1.85 40.03
C PHE A 27 28.40 -2.88 39.77
N ARG A 28 28.62 -4.15 40.14
CA ARG A 28 27.58 -5.20 40.07
C ARG A 28 26.35 -4.83 40.89
N LYS A 29 26.54 -4.39 42.12
CA LYS A 29 25.44 -3.98 43.00
C LYS A 29 24.66 -2.80 42.42
N ARG A 30 25.34 -1.80 41.84
CA ARG A 30 24.68 -0.68 41.16
C ARG A 30 23.89 -1.14 39.94
N MET A 31 24.45 -2.06 39.15
CA MET A 31 23.76 -2.65 37.99
C MET A 31 22.53 -3.46 38.39
N GLU A 32 22.59 -4.21 39.49
CA GLU A 32 21.45 -4.95 40.04
C GLU A 32 20.36 -4.00 40.55
N GLU A 33 20.73 -2.94 41.30
CA GLU A 33 19.79 -1.91 41.76
C GLU A 33 19.13 -1.15 40.60
N GLU A 34 19.87 -0.88 39.52
CA GLU A 34 19.29 -0.29 38.30
C GLU A 34 18.36 -1.28 37.59
N ALA A 35 18.78 -2.53 37.42
CA ALA A 35 17.96 -3.58 36.80
C ALA A 35 16.65 -3.80 37.56
N GLU A 36 16.65 -3.74 38.90
CA GLU A 36 15.43 -3.82 39.70
C GLU A 36 14.53 -2.58 39.57
N ARG A 37 15.12 -1.37 39.45
CA ARG A 37 14.36 -0.13 39.20
C ARG A 37 13.71 -0.15 37.81
N PHE A 38 14.41 -0.63 36.79
CA PHE A 38 13.87 -0.78 35.44
C PHE A 38 12.86 -1.94 35.34
N GLY A 39 13.11 -3.05 36.04
CA GLY A 39 12.24 -4.23 36.05
C GLY A 39 10.86 -4.00 36.68
N LYS A 40 10.73 -3.08 37.64
CA LYS A 40 9.44 -2.71 38.25
C LYS A 40 8.55 -1.84 37.35
N ASN A 41 9.14 -1.12 36.39
CA ASN A 41 8.42 -0.29 35.43
C ASN A 41 8.17 -0.99 34.07
N GLY A 42 8.75 -2.19 33.87
CA GLY A 42 8.73 -2.93 32.61
C GLY A 42 7.74 -4.09 32.54
N LYS A 43 6.64 -4.09 33.31
CA LYS A 43 5.47 -4.89 32.91
C LYS A 43 4.77 -4.12 31.81
N ASP A 44 5.33 -4.19 30.59
CA ASP A 44 4.66 -3.69 29.41
C ASP A 44 3.24 -4.26 29.42
N LYS A 45 2.24 -3.37 29.53
CA LYS A 45 0.86 -3.76 29.32
C LYS A 45 0.82 -4.50 27.98
N PRO A 46 0.17 -5.68 27.90
CA PRO A 46 0.09 -6.37 26.63
C PRO A 46 -0.43 -5.38 25.60
N ASN A 47 0.30 -5.27 24.48
CA ASN A 47 -0.03 -4.32 23.43
C ASN A 47 -1.47 -4.61 23.00
N GLU A 48 -2.42 -3.74 23.37
CA GLU A 48 -3.86 -3.94 23.18
C GLU A 48 -4.20 -4.30 21.72
N LYS A 49 -3.40 -3.77 20.76
CA LYS A 49 -3.51 -4.08 19.33
C LYS A 49 -3.11 -5.53 19.00
N LEU A 50 -2.12 -6.08 19.71
CA LEU A 50 -1.68 -7.47 19.56
C LEU A 50 -2.75 -8.42 20.11
N GLU A 51 -3.34 -8.10 21.25
CA GLU A 51 -4.44 -8.89 21.82
C GLU A 51 -5.69 -8.88 20.92
N GLU A 52 -6.07 -7.71 20.39
CA GLU A 52 -7.17 -7.58 19.41
C GLU A 52 -6.93 -8.47 18.17
N ASN A 53 -5.69 -8.55 17.70
CA ASN A 53 -5.32 -9.37 16.54
C ASN A 53 -5.43 -10.87 16.83
N MET A 54 -4.87 -11.33 17.95
CA MET A 54 -4.95 -12.73 18.36
C MET A 54 -6.40 -13.16 18.54
N GLU A 55 -7.24 -12.29 19.09
CA GLU A 55 -8.66 -12.54 19.27
C GLU A 55 -9.40 -12.68 17.92
N ILE A 56 -9.10 -11.84 16.93
CA ILE A 56 -9.67 -11.97 15.58
C ILE A 56 -9.26 -13.30 14.94
N GLU A 57 -8.02 -13.76 15.16
CA GLU A 57 -7.51 -15.03 14.63
C GLU A 57 -8.20 -16.23 15.27
N ARG A 58 -8.30 -16.27 16.61
CA ARG A 58 -9.04 -17.31 17.35
C ARG A 58 -10.48 -17.43 16.86
N LEU A 59 -11.18 -16.31 16.69
CA LEU A 59 -12.54 -16.29 16.17
C LEU A 59 -12.62 -16.77 14.71
N ASP A 60 -11.61 -16.48 13.89
CA ASP A 60 -11.57 -16.92 12.50
C ASP A 60 -11.28 -18.43 12.38
N GLU A 61 -10.47 -18.99 13.28
CA GLU A 61 -10.24 -20.42 13.40
C GLU A 61 -11.53 -21.14 13.79
N LYS A 62 -12.22 -20.68 14.85
CA LYS A 62 -13.53 -21.21 15.24
C LYS A 62 -14.55 -21.11 14.10
N ARG A 63 -14.51 -20.03 13.31
CA ARG A 63 -15.35 -19.89 12.11
C ARG A 63 -14.99 -20.92 11.04
N LYS A 64 -13.70 -21.20 10.83
CA LYS A 64 -13.22 -22.17 9.83
C LYS A 64 -13.62 -23.60 10.23
N THR A 65 -13.50 -23.97 11.50
CA THR A 65 -13.91 -25.30 11.98
C THR A 65 -15.41 -25.52 11.80
N LEU A 66 -16.24 -24.55 12.24
CA LEU A 66 -17.70 -24.59 12.01
C LEU A 66 -18.07 -24.53 10.52
N LYS A 67 -17.25 -23.94 9.65
CA LYS A 67 -17.47 -23.97 8.20
C LYS A 67 -17.32 -25.37 7.64
N LYS A 68 -16.26 -26.09 8.06
CA LYS A 68 -15.85 -27.40 7.54
C LYS A 68 -16.70 -28.57 8.05
N LYS A 69 -17.35 -28.44 9.20
CA LYS A 69 -18.22 -29.49 9.76
C LYS A 69 -19.38 -29.81 8.81
N GLU A 70 -19.57 -31.08 8.45
CA GLU A 70 -20.75 -31.53 7.70
C GLU A 70 -21.90 -31.91 8.66
N GLY A 71 -23.15 -31.84 8.21
CA GLY A 71 -24.32 -32.21 9.04
C GLY A 71 -24.60 -31.26 10.23
N LYS A 72 -24.42 -29.95 10.05
CA LYS A 72 -24.57 -28.94 11.12
C LYS A 72 -25.97 -28.90 11.70
N THR A 73 -26.06 -28.83 13.02
CA THR A 73 -27.33 -28.56 13.72
C THR A 73 -27.82 -27.14 13.43
N THR A 74 -29.11 -26.87 13.65
CA THR A 74 -29.68 -25.52 13.47
C THR A 74 -28.96 -24.49 14.35
N ALA A 75 -28.61 -24.85 15.58
CA ALA A 75 -27.85 -24.00 16.50
C ALA A 75 -26.45 -23.66 15.94
N GLU A 76 -25.73 -24.65 15.40
CA GLU A 76 -24.39 -24.44 14.82
C GLU A 76 -24.41 -23.57 13.55
N LYS A 77 -25.50 -23.62 12.77
CA LYS A 77 -25.70 -22.73 11.62
C LYS A 77 -25.91 -21.28 12.07
N ILE A 78 -26.64 -21.06 13.16
CA ILE A 78 -26.84 -19.74 13.76
C ILE A 78 -25.51 -19.23 14.33
N GLU A 79 -24.81 -20.04 15.12
CA GLU A 79 -23.50 -19.70 15.69
C GLU A 79 -22.50 -19.32 14.60
N TYR A 80 -22.42 -20.11 13.51
CA TYR A 80 -21.57 -19.78 12.37
C TYR A 80 -21.91 -18.42 11.76
N THR A 81 -23.21 -18.11 11.63
CA THR A 81 -23.69 -16.86 11.03
C THR A 81 -23.31 -15.66 11.89
N GLU A 82 -23.51 -15.75 13.20
CA GLU A 82 -23.14 -14.72 14.17
C GLU A 82 -21.63 -14.51 14.21
N LEU A 83 -20.87 -15.61 14.29
CA LEU A 83 -19.41 -15.58 14.29
C LEU A 83 -18.85 -14.98 12.99
N ASN A 84 -19.45 -15.30 11.84
CA ASN A 84 -19.05 -14.73 10.55
C ASN A 84 -19.32 -13.22 10.50
N LYS A 85 -20.45 -12.74 11.01
CA LYS A 85 -20.76 -11.30 11.12
C LYS A 85 -19.75 -10.61 12.02
N LEU A 86 -19.47 -11.18 13.19
CA LEU A 86 -18.54 -10.64 14.18
C LEU A 86 -17.11 -10.55 13.65
N VAL A 87 -16.60 -11.61 13.04
CA VAL A 87 -15.26 -11.63 12.42
C VAL A 87 -15.16 -10.59 11.31
N LYS A 88 -16.17 -10.47 10.44
CA LYS A 88 -16.21 -9.45 9.38
C LYS A 88 -16.19 -8.04 9.98
N LYS A 89 -16.97 -7.79 11.04
CA LYS A 89 -17.01 -6.49 11.73
C LYS A 89 -15.65 -6.15 12.32
N LYS A 90 -15.04 -7.04 13.13
CA LYS A 90 -13.72 -6.80 13.72
C LYS A 90 -12.63 -6.57 12.65
N ARG A 91 -12.64 -7.34 11.55
CA ARG A 91 -11.70 -7.14 10.42
C ARG A 91 -11.85 -5.77 9.76
N ARG A 92 -13.09 -5.29 9.57
CA ARG A 92 -13.37 -3.95 9.02
C ARG A 92 -12.84 -2.87 9.95
N THR A 93 -13.14 -2.95 11.25
CA THR A 93 -12.66 -1.99 12.26
C THR A 93 -11.13 -1.95 12.29
N ARG A 94 -10.47 -3.12 12.33
CA ARG A 94 -9.01 -3.21 12.28
C ARG A 94 -8.42 -2.55 11.04
N LYS A 95 -8.98 -2.84 9.86
CA LYS A 95 -8.52 -2.26 8.58
C LYS A 95 -8.70 -0.73 8.57
N HIS A 96 -9.82 -0.25 9.08
CA HIS A 96 -10.09 1.18 9.19
C HIS A 96 -9.11 1.87 10.15
N ARG A 97 -8.89 1.28 11.33
CA ARG A 97 -7.93 1.76 12.32
C ARG A 97 -6.51 1.85 11.75
N LYS A 98 -6.02 0.78 11.10
CA LYS A 98 -4.69 0.76 10.48
C LYS A 98 -4.54 1.87 9.42
N ARG A 99 -5.55 2.06 8.56
CA ARG A 99 -5.55 3.15 7.57
C ARG A 99 -5.51 4.53 8.22
N LYS A 100 -6.27 4.72 9.31
CA LYS A 100 -6.27 5.98 10.05
C LYS A 100 -4.88 6.27 10.63
N GLU A 101 -4.25 5.27 11.26
CA GLU A 101 -2.89 5.38 11.81
C GLU A 101 -1.86 5.69 10.71
N GLU A 102 -1.98 5.08 9.52
CA GLU A 102 -1.11 5.39 8.36
C GLU A 102 -1.29 6.84 7.89
N ILE A 103 -2.53 7.32 7.82
CA ILE A 103 -2.83 8.72 7.43
C ILE A 103 -2.27 9.69 8.48
N GLU A 104 -2.49 9.44 9.77
CA GLU A 104 -1.99 10.26 10.87
C GLU A 104 -0.45 10.38 10.81
N LYS A 105 0.26 9.27 10.58
CA LYS A 105 1.72 9.29 10.40
C LYS A 105 2.16 10.17 9.23
N ILE A 106 1.47 10.07 8.09
CA ILE A 106 1.82 10.85 6.89
C ILE A 106 1.60 12.34 7.11
N ILE A 107 0.54 12.71 7.85
CA ILE A 107 0.27 14.10 8.26
C ILE A 107 1.39 14.61 9.18
N VAL A 108 1.78 13.83 10.20
CA VAL A 108 2.86 14.19 11.13
C VAL A 108 4.19 14.37 10.40
N ASP A 109 4.48 13.51 9.43
CA ASP A 109 5.70 13.57 8.62
C ASP A 109 5.69 14.72 7.58
N GLY A 110 4.63 15.55 7.53
CA GLY A 110 4.53 16.69 6.60
C GLY A 110 4.44 16.28 5.13
N ARG A 111 4.16 15.00 4.84
CA ARG A 111 4.09 14.49 3.48
C ARG A 111 2.70 14.74 2.89
N GLY A 112 2.67 15.33 1.69
CA GLY A 112 1.40 15.71 1.05
C GLY A 112 0.46 14.53 0.78
N PRO A 113 -0.86 14.76 0.59
CA PRO A 113 -1.87 13.71 0.44
C PRO A 113 -1.56 12.69 -0.66
N LYS A 114 -0.81 13.07 -1.69
CA LYS A 114 -0.39 12.18 -2.79
C LYS A 114 0.56 11.06 -2.34
N GLU A 115 1.31 11.24 -1.25
CA GLU A 115 2.19 10.19 -0.70
C GLU A 115 1.38 9.07 -0.01
N THR A 116 0.18 9.37 0.50
CA THR A 116 -0.75 8.34 1.03
C THR A 116 -1.13 7.30 -0.03
N TYR A 117 -1.24 7.72 -1.29
CA TYR A 117 -1.54 6.85 -2.42
C TYR A 117 -0.31 6.11 -2.95
N LYS A 118 0.91 6.61 -2.74
CA LYS A 118 2.14 5.91 -3.14
C LYS A 118 2.45 4.71 -2.23
N GLY A 119 2.10 4.77 -0.95
CA GLY A 119 2.15 3.62 -0.03
C GLY A 119 1.02 2.59 -0.29
N GLY A 120 -0.10 3.06 -0.84
CA GLY A 120 -1.22 2.23 -1.28
C GLY A 120 -0.99 1.58 -2.64
N ALA A 121 -0.24 0.48 -2.67
CA ALA A 121 -0.20 -0.49 -3.76
C ALA A 121 0.02 0.11 -5.16
N ARG A 122 1.29 0.39 -5.52
CA ARG A 122 1.67 0.27 -6.94
C ARG A 122 1.24 -1.14 -7.37
N LYS A 123 0.46 -1.25 -8.45
CA LYS A 123 0.04 -2.54 -9.01
C LYS A 123 1.31 -3.35 -9.28
N LYS A 124 1.59 -4.34 -8.44
CA LYS A 124 2.73 -5.24 -8.64
C LYS A 124 2.31 -6.28 -9.66
N ILE A 125 3.22 -6.64 -10.55
CA ILE A 125 3.04 -7.80 -11.42
C ILE A 125 2.93 -9.02 -10.49
N SER A 126 1.76 -9.65 -10.46
CA SER A 126 1.47 -10.78 -9.58
C SER A 126 1.79 -12.13 -10.22
N CYS A 127 1.94 -12.17 -11.54
CA CYS A 127 2.24 -13.36 -12.31
C CYS A 127 2.90 -12.96 -13.64
N MET A 128 3.84 -13.76 -14.12
CA MET A 128 4.47 -13.63 -15.43
C MET A 128 4.64 -15.01 -16.07
N ILE A 129 4.54 -15.08 -17.39
CA ILE A 129 4.75 -16.31 -18.17
C ILE A 129 6.20 -16.34 -18.65
N LYS A 130 6.87 -17.48 -18.45
CA LYS A 130 8.23 -17.77 -18.94
C LYS A 130 8.21 -18.09 -20.44
N GLU A 131 9.38 -18.06 -21.08
CA GLU A 131 9.53 -18.46 -22.49
C GLU A 131 9.06 -19.90 -22.74
N ASN A 132 9.14 -20.76 -21.73
CA ASN A 132 8.70 -22.17 -21.79
C ASN A 132 7.18 -22.34 -21.62
N GLY A 133 6.40 -21.26 -21.52
CA GLY A 133 4.95 -21.29 -21.32
C GLY A 133 4.49 -21.50 -19.87
N GLU A 134 5.42 -21.72 -18.93
CA GLU A 134 5.11 -21.88 -17.50
C GLU A 134 4.84 -20.53 -16.82
N SER A 135 3.82 -20.46 -15.95
CA SER A 135 3.50 -19.26 -15.17
C SER A 135 4.25 -19.22 -13.86
N THR A 136 4.68 -18.04 -13.43
CA THR A 136 5.41 -17.85 -12.17
C THR A 136 4.89 -16.65 -11.39
N THR A 137 4.73 -16.83 -10.08
CA THR A 137 4.26 -15.82 -9.12
C THR A 137 5.36 -15.33 -8.18
N ALA A 138 6.53 -15.96 -8.20
CA ALA A 138 7.69 -15.57 -7.40
C ALA A 138 8.26 -14.23 -7.90
N THR A 139 8.49 -13.29 -6.98
CA THR A 139 8.90 -11.92 -7.34
C THR A 139 10.29 -11.89 -7.97
N ASP A 140 11.24 -12.67 -7.45
CA ASP A 140 12.62 -12.69 -7.94
C ASP A 140 12.72 -13.28 -9.35
N GLU A 141 11.91 -14.29 -9.63
CA GLU A 141 11.82 -14.89 -10.96
C GLU A 141 11.18 -13.93 -11.96
N ILE A 142 10.12 -13.20 -11.58
CA ILE A 142 9.51 -12.16 -12.41
C ILE A 142 10.55 -11.09 -12.78
N ILE A 143 11.39 -10.66 -11.81
CA ILE A 143 12.45 -9.68 -12.07
C ILE A 143 13.48 -10.24 -13.06
N THR A 144 13.88 -11.51 -12.89
CA THR A 144 14.85 -12.18 -13.77
C THR A 144 14.33 -12.30 -15.20
N ILE A 145 13.04 -12.62 -15.38
CA ILE A 145 12.38 -12.66 -16.69
C ILE A 145 12.38 -11.27 -17.33
N CYS A 146 11.98 -10.23 -16.58
CA CYS A 146 12.01 -8.85 -17.07
C CYS A 146 13.42 -8.44 -17.51
N GLN A 147 14.43 -8.70 -16.69
CA GLN A 147 15.82 -8.37 -17.00
C GLN A 147 16.30 -9.07 -18.27
N THR A 148 16.02 -10.36 -18.40
CA THR A 148 16.41 -11.14 -19.58
C THR A 148 15.72 -10.63 -20.84
N PHE A 149 14.43 -10.33 -20.76
CA PHE A 149 13.66 -9.76 -21.86
C PHE A 149 14.24 -8.44 -22.34
N TYR A 150 14.42 -7.46 -21.44
CA TYR A 150 14.94 -6.14 -21.82
C TYR A 150 16.39 -6.22 -22.27
N ARG A 151 17.20 -7.09 -21.68
CA ARG A 151 18.57 -7.34 -22.14
C ARG A 151 18.59 -7.83 -23.59
N LYS A 152 17.82 -8.88 -23.92
CA LYS A 152 17.67 -9.37 -25.31
C LYS A 152 17.18 -8.26 -26.25
N LEU A 153 16.16 -7.50 -25.83
CA LEU A 153 15.58 -6.41 -26.62
C LEU A 153 16.63 -5.37 -27.01
N TYR A 154 17.48 -4.95 -26.06
CA TYR A 154 18.50 -3.93 -26.32
C TYR A 154 19.78 -4.47 -26.94
N GLU A 155 20.13 -5.75 -26.74
CA GLU A 155 21.23 -6.42 -27.44
C GLU A 155 20.93 -6.58 -28.94
N GLN A 156 19.67 -6.87 -29.29
CA GLN A 156 19.22 -7.03 -30.67
C GLN A 156 19.17 -5.73 -31.47
N THR A 157 19.18 -4.56 -30.81
CA THR A 157 19.15 -3.25 -31.47
C THR A 157 20.53 -2.79 -31.99
N THR A 158 21.56 -3.64 -31.90
CA THR A 158 22.88 -3.36 -32.51
C THR A 158 23.12 -4.20 -33.75
N ARG A 159 22.61 -3.71 -34.89
CA ARG A 159 23.21 -3.76 -36.26
C ARG A 159 22.10 -3.60 -37.30
N ASP A 160 22.06 -2.42 -37.92
CA ASP A 160 21.70 -2.22 -39.33
C ASP A 160 20.42 -2.87 -39.86
N GLN A 161 19.34 -2.86 -39.08
CA GLN A 161 18.01 -2.86 -39.70
C GLN A 161 17.70 -1.39 -39.99
N PRO A 162 17.83 -0.91 -41.25
CA PRO A 162 17.10 0.30 -41.60
C PRO A 162 15.66 -0.01 -41.21
N MET A 163 15.10 0.83 -40.34
CA MET A 163 13.69 0.82 -40.05
C MET A 163 13.03 1.17 -41.38
N THR A 164 12.84 0.18 -42.23
CA THR A 164 12.08 0.34 -43.45
C THR A 164 10.70 0.64 -42.91
N LEU A 165 10.30 1.91 -43.04
CA LEU A 165 8.89 2.25 -43.21
C LEU A 165 8.42 1.58 -44.52
N THR A 166 8.47 0.25 -44.59
CA THR A 166 7.73 -0.55 -45.55
C THR A 166 6.32 -0.67 -45.01
N SER A 167 5.66 0.48 -45.01
CA SER A 167 4.25 0.60 -45.25
C SER A 167 4.11 2.07 -45.62
N SER A 168 4.21 2.36 -46.92
CA SER A 168 3.19 3.23 -47.50
C SER A 168 1.91 2.75 -46.85
N PRO A 169 1.21 3.55 -46.01
CA PRO A 169 0.03 3.05 -45.35
C PRO A 169 -0.82 2.51 -46.49
N ASP A 170 -0.97 1.19 -46.53
CA ASP A 170 -2.02 0.59 -47.33
C ASP A 170 -3.21 1.45 -46.99
N LYS A 171 -3.82 2.03 -48.03
CA LYS A 171 -4.96 2.92 -47.89
C LYS A 171 -6.00 2.11 -47.11
N GLU A 172 -5.95 2.20 -45.78
CA GLU A 172 -6.93 1.59 -44.92
C GLU A 172 -8.19 2.30 -45.34
N GLU A 173 -9.04 1.56 -46.04
CA GLU A 173 -10.25 2.09 -46.63
C GLU A 173 -11.14 2.43 -45.44
N ILE A 174 -11.10 3.70 -45.04
CA ILE A 174 -11.89 4.21 -43.92
C ILE A 174 -13.34 3.97 -44.31
N PRO A 175 -14.09 3.17 -43.54
CA PRO A 175 -15.48 2.90 -43.88
C PRO A 175 -16.25 4.23 -43.90
N PRO A 176 -17.19 4.41 -44.85
CA PRO A 176 -18.02 5.59 -44.86
C PRO A 176 -18.86 5.64 -43.58
N ILE A 177 -19.02 6.84 -43.02
CA ILE A 177 -19.91 7.06 -41.88
C ILE A 177 -21.35 6.75 -42.33
N LEU A 178 -21.99 5.80 -41.64
CA LEU A 178 -23.35 5.37 -41.96
C LEU A 178 -24.37 6.37 -41.38
N GLU A 179 -25.45 6.65 -42.12
CA GLU A 179 -26.54 7.51 -41.62
C GLU A 179 -27.19 6.92 -40.35
N GLU A 180 -27.21 5.60 -40.24
CA GLU A 180 -27.72 4.87 -39.08
C GLU A 180 -26.88 5.12 -37.82
N GLU A 181 -25.55 5.12 -37.95
CA GLU A 181 -24.61 5.41 -36.86
C GLU A 181 -24.81 6.84 -36.32
N VAL A 182 -24.98 7.81 -37.23
CA VAL A 182 -25.25 9.20 -36.86
C VAL A 182 -26.58 9.33 -36.14
N LYS A 183 -27.62 8.62 -36.61
CA LYS A 183 -28.95 8.63 -36.00
C LYS A 183 -28.95 8.03 -34.60
N GLU A 184 -28.31 6.88 -34.41
CA GLU A 184 -28.18 6.22 -33.11
C GLU A 184 -27.42 7.11 -32.12
N THR A 185 -26.30 7.69 -32.57
CA THR A 185 -25.51 8.63 -31.76
C THR A 185 -26.34 9.84 -31.33
N LEU A 186 -27.12 10.42 -32.26
CA LEU A 186 -28.02 11.54 -31.95
C LEU A 186 -29.10 11.13 -30.95
N ASP A 187 -29.64 9.91 -31.01
CA ASP A 187 -30.65 9.41 -30.08
C ASP A 187 -30.09 9.17 -28.67
N GLU A 188 -28.85 8.69 -28.54
CA GLU A 188 -28.18 8.49 -27.26
C GLU A 188 -27.86 9.80 -26.51
N MET A 189 -27.72 10.92 -27.22
CA MET A 189 -27.43 12.20 -26.59
C MET A 189 -28.49 12.58 -25.55
N LYS A 190 -28.04 12.93 -24.34
CA LYS A 190 -28.93 13.35 -23.25
C LYS A 190 -29.56 14.71 -23.56
N LYS A 191 -30.88 14.80 -23.42
CA LYS A 191 -31.66 16.04 -23.54
C LYS A 191 -31.38 16.99 -22.37
N LYS A 192 -31.69 18.28 -22.53
CA LYS A 192 -31.59 19.31 -21.47
C LYS A 192 -30.18 19.47 -20.87
N LYS A 193 -29.14 19.24 -21.68
CA LYS A 193 -27.76 19.59 -21.32
C LYS A 193 -27.50 21.05 -21.66
N ALA A 194 -26.72 21.72 -20.82
CA ALA A 194 -26.29 23.09 -21.08
C ALA A 194 -25.50 23.14 -22.40
N PRO A 195 -25.68 24.19 -23.21
CA PRO A 195 -24.96 24.34 -24.46
C PRO A 195 -23.44 24.48 -24.21
N GLY A 196 -22.66 24.10 -25.22
CA GLY A 196 -21.22 24.36 -25.23
C GLY A 196 -20.91 25.83 -25.52
N ASN A 197 -19.64 26.11 -25.80
CA ASN A 197 -19.19 27.46 -26.21
C ASN A 197 -19.82 27.92 -27.54
N ASP A 198 -20.38 26.99 -28.32
CA ASP A 198 -21.10 27.23 -29.57
C ASP A 198 -22.58 27.63 -29.37
N GLY A 199 -23.11 27.53 -28.15
CA GLY A 199 -24.50 27.88 -27.86
C GLY A 199 -25.54 26.84 -28.32
N ILE A 200 -25.11 25.70 -28.88
CA ILE A 200 -26.02 24.69 -29.45
C ILE A 200 -26.32 23.63 -28.41
N THR A 201 -27.61 23.27 -28.25
CA THR A 201 -28.03 22.19 -27.35
C THR A 201 -28.28 20.89 -28.12
N SER A 202 -28.15 19.76 -27.41
CA SER A 202 -28.44 18.43 -27.96
C SER A 202 -29.87 18.29 -28.48
N ASP A 203 -30.82 19.03 -27.90
CA ASP A 203 -32.21 19.07 -28.34
C ASP A 203 -32.35 19.70 -29.74
N VAL A 204 -31.59 20.77 -30.01
CA VAL A 204 -31.58 21.43 -31.33
C VAL A 204 -30.95 20.53 -32.39
N MET A 205 -29.91 19.78 -32.05
CA MET A 205 -29.27 18.81 -32.95
C MET A 205 -30.22 17.67 -33.34
N LYS A 206 -30.96 17.12 -32.38
CA LYS A 206 -31.96 16.06 -32.64
C LYS A 206 -33.13 16.53 -33.51
N ILE A 207 -33.52 17.80 -33.42
CA ILE A 207 -34.64 18.39 -34.17
C ILE A 207 -34.21 18.86 -35.57
N GLY A 208 -32.90 18.86 -35.86
CA GLY A 208 -32.37 19.22 -37.17
C GLY A 208 -32.61 20.69 -37.54
N GLY A 209 -32.59 21.59 -36.55
CA GLY A 209 -32.70 23.04 -36.77
C GLY A 209 -34.08 23.56 -37.20
N ARG A 210 -35.11 22.71 -37.36
CA ARG A 210 -36.49 23.14 -37.62
C ARG A 210 -37.25 23.35 -36.31
N GLY A 211 -36.81 24.31 -35.51
CA GLY A 211 -37.41 24.49 -34.18
C GLY A 211 -36.95 25.69 -33.36
N SER A 212 -36.28 26.70 -33.94
CA SER A 212 -36.21 28.02 -33.32
C SER A 212 -37.50 28.78 -33.62
N GLN A 213 -38.57 28.42 -32.91
CA GLN A 213 -39.59 29.41 -32.58
C GLN A 213 -39.40 29.80 -31.12
N VAL A 214 -38.94 31.04 -31.00
CA VAL A 214 -38.90 31.92 -29.85
C VAL A 214 -40.01 31.58 -28.86
N ILE A 215 -39.62 31.18 -27.64
CA ILE A 215 -40.51 31.21 -26.48
C ILE A 215 -40.16 32.50 -25.75
N ASN A 216 -41.05 33.50 -25.85
CA ASN A 216 -41.06 34.68 -24.98
C ASN A 216 -41.34 34.29 -23.53
#